data_AF-A0A4V3CH91-F1
#
_entry.id   AF-A0A4V3CH91-F1
#
_cell.length_a   1.000
_cell.length_b   1.000
_cell.length_c   1.000
_cell.angle_alpha   90.00
_cell.angle_beta   90.00
_cell.angle_gamma   90.00
#
_symmetry.space_group_name_H-M   'P 1'
#
loop_
_entity.id
_entity.type
_entity.pdbx_description
1 polymer ?
#
loop_
_entity_poly.entity_id
_entity_poly.type
_entity_poly.pdbx_seq_one_letter_code
_entity_poly.pdbx_strand_id
1 'polypeptide(L)'
;MENKIYNWFVKNGNILIQKNGDCIALQFLYENADCCLLTHSDTNEIIDLLIDISKQIWENPNYEKKPYTNQLYKKIDNKYYWIIETSELVIYYNEIEDAIQIKSNGNDTLNLEINYAVEIIQILEYLIQ
;
A
#
# COMPACT_ATOMS: atom_id res chain seq x y z
N MET A 1 -0.35 -15.25 16.60
CA MET A 1 0.36 -13.96 16.71
C MET A 1 -0.70 -12.89 16.75
N GLU A 2 -0.62 -11.92 17.67
CA GLU A 2 -1.65 -10.90 17.84
C GLU A 2 -1.86 -10.10 16.55
N ASN A 3 -3.12 -9.74 16.25
CA ASN A 3 -3.47 -8.82 15.18
C ASN A 3 -2.95 -7.42 15.55
N LYS A 4 -1.67 -7.17 15.31
CA LYS A 4 -1.03 -5.88 15.53
C LYS A 4 -1.48 -4.92 14.42
N ILE A 5 -2.04 -3.79 14.85
CA ILE A 5 -2.38 -2.68 13.98
C ILE A 5 -1.25 -1.65 14.07
N TYR A 6 -0.65 -1.34 12.93
CA TYR A 6 0.36 -0.29 12.80
C TYR A 6 -0.35 0.98 12.36
N ASN A 7 -0.23 2.04 13.16
CA ASN A 7 -0.75 3.37 12.80
C ASN A 7 0.43 4.28 12.44
N TRP A 8 0.56 4.57 11.15
CA TRP A 8 1.66 5.35 10.61
C TRP A 8 1.22 6.78 10.33
N PHE A 9 1.77 7.74 11.08
CA PHE A 9 1.55 9.15 10.86
C PHE A 9 2.51 9.63 9.78
N VAL A 10 1.98 10.10 8.64
CA VAL A 10 2.79 10.60 7.52
C VAL A 10 2.70 12.13 7.43
N LYS A 11 3.38 12.76 6.46
CA LYS A 11 3.34 14.22 6.25
C LYS A 11 1.92 14.79 6.25
N ASN A 12 0.97 14.06 5.67
CA ASN A 12 -0.44 14.40 5.68
C ASN A 12 -1.30 13.16 5.83
N GLY A 13 -2.12 13.09 6.88
CA GLY A 13 -2.97 11.94 7.18
C GLY A 13 -2.23 10.77 7.84
N ASN A 14 -2.96 9.67 8.02
CA ASN A 14 -2.45 8.46 8.66
C ASN A 14 -2.77 7.21 7.84
N ILE A 15 -1.90 6.22 7.92
CA ILE A 15 -2.07 4.93 7.25
C ILE A 15 -2.13 3.84 8.32
N LEU A 16 -3.27 3.16 8.39
CA LEU A 16 -3.41 1.96 9.21
C LEU A 16 -3.04 0.74 8.38
N ILE A 17 -2.11 -0.06 8.89
CA ILE A 17 -1.59 -1.26 8.23
C ILE A 17 -1.73 -2.43 9.20
N GLN A 18 -2.35 -3.52 8.77
CA GLN A 18 -2.46 -4.73 9.58
C GLN A 18 -2.44 -5.98 8.70
N LYS A 19 -1.93 -7.08 9.26
CA LYS A 19 -2.15 -8.41 8.68
C LYS A 19 -3.62 -8.80 8.92
N ASN A 20 -4.34 -9.16 7.87
CA ASN A 20 -5.73 -9.61 7.93
C ASN A 20 -5.86 -10.96 7.22
N GLY A 21 -5.71 -12.05 7.96
CA GLY A 21 -5.63 -13.39 7.38
C GLY A 21 -4.43 -13.51 6.44
N ASP A 22 -4.73 -13.83 5.17
CA ASP A 22 -3.75 -13.96 4.09
C ASP A 22 -3.62 -12.67 3.24
N CYS A 23 -4.14 -11.55 3.74
CA CYS A 23 -4.05 -10.23 3.12
C CYS A 23 -3.38 -9.21 4.04
N ILE A 24 -2.97 -8.09 3.46
CA ILE A 24 -2.60 -6.87 4.18
C ILE A 24 -3.76 -5.90 4.08
N ALA A 25 -4.39 -5.55 5.19
CA ALA A 25 -5.41 -4.52 5.22
C ALA A 25 -4.76 -3.14 5.35
N LEU A 26 -5.06 -2.25 4.40
CA LEU A 26 -4.67 -0.85 4.41
C LEU A 26 -5.90 0.05 4.56
N GLN A 27 -5.81 1.05 5.42
CA GLN A 27 -6.81 2.10 5.55
C GLN A 27 -6.11 3.47 5.59
N PHE A 28 -6.62 4.41 4.80
CA PHE A 28 -6.08 5.77 4.70
C PHE A 28 -7.03 6.74 5.42
N LEU A 29 -6.49 7.48 6.38
CA LEU A 29 -7.22 8.47 7.16
C LEU A 29 -6.71 9.86 6.76
N TYR A 30 -7.48 10.56 5.92
CA TYR A 30 -7.11 11.88 5.44
C TYR A 30 -7.51 12.94 6.48
N GLU A 31 -6.55 13.49 7.22
CA GLU A 31 -6.79 14.50 8.27
C GLU A 31 -7.13 15.88 7.66
N ASN A 32 -8.37 16.04 7.18
CA ASN A 32 -8.90 17.21 6.45
C ASN A 32 -8.37 17.40 5.01
N ALA A 33 -7.69 16.39 4.47
CA ALA A 33 -7.22 16.35 3.08
C ALA A 33 -7.98 15.31 2.25
N ASP A 34 -7.58 15.12 0.99
CA ASP A 34 -8.16 14.12 0.08
C ASP A 34 -7.19 12.97 -0.26
N CYS A 35 -6.00 12.97 0.36
CA CYS A 35 -4.92 12.01 0.13
C CYS A 35 -3.96 11.96 1.33
N CYS A 36 -3.16 10.89 1.40
CA CYS A 36 -1.98 10.85 2.26
C CYS A 36 -0.73 11.25 1.49
N LEU A 37 0.21 11.92 2.16
CA LEU A 37 1.52 12.30 1.60
C LEU A 37 2.63 11.62 2.39
N LEU A 38 3.46 10.83 1.71
CA LEU A 38 4.57 10.10 2.28
C LEU A 38 5.87 10.79 1.89
N THR A 39 6.65 11.21 2.89
CA THR A 39 8.04 11.60 2.66
C THR A 39 8.89 10.39 2.27
N HIS A 40 10.11 10.60 1.79
CA HIS A 40 11.05 9.50 1.57
C HIS A 40 11.26 8.61 2.81
N SER A 41 11.32 9.17 4.01
CA SER A 41 11.45 8.35 5.24
C SER A 41 10.21 7.50 5.47
N ASP A 42 9.02 8.12 5.38
CA ASP A 42 7.74 7.42 5.53
C ASP A 42 7.62 6.26 4.53
N THR A 43 8.02 6.50 3.27
CA THR A 43 7.95 5.48 2.23
C THR A 43 8.86 4.30 2.53
N ASN A 44 10.11 4.52 2.93
CA ASN A 44 11.03 3.43 3.28
C ASN A 44 10.49 2.59 4.44
N GLU A 45 10.00 3.23 5.49
CA GLU A 45 9.48 2.52 6.67
C GLU A 45 8.19 1.74 6.36
N ILE A 46 7.32 2.29 5.51
CA ILE A 46 6.13 1.58 5.01
C ILE A 46 6.52 0.40 4.12
N ILE A 47 7.51 0.55 3.24
CA ILE A 47 8.03 -0.55 2.41
C ILE A 47 8.50 -1.70 3.30
N ASP A 48 9.34 -1.42 4.29
CA ASP A 48 9.87 -2.43 5.22
C ASP A 48 8.74 -3.17 5.95
N LEU A 49 7.72 -2.45 6.41
CA LEU A 49 6.57 -3.03 7.07
C LEU A 49 5.74 -3.90 6.12
N LEU A 50 5.48 -3.45 4.89
CA LEU A 50 4.75 -4.23 3.89
C LEU A 50 5.51 -5.51 3.52
N ILE A 51 6.85 -5.44 3.40
CA ILE A 51 7.71 -6.60 3.18
C ILE A 51 7.61 -7.59 4.33
N ASP A 52 7.71 -7.12 5.58
CA ASP A 52 7.64 -7.98 6.77
C ASP A 52 6.30 -8.72 6.85
N ILE A 53 5.18 -8.01 6.69
CA ILE A 53 3.85 -8.63 6.70
C ILE A 53 3.70 -9.60 5.52
N SER A 54 4.17 -9.23 4.33
CA SER A 54 4.14 -10.09 3.15
C SER A 54 4.90 -11.40 3.37
N LYS A 55 6.09 -11.35 3.99
CA LYS A 55 6.86 -12.54 4.35
C LYS A 55 6.08 -13.43 5.32
N GLN A 56 5.49 -12.83 6.36
CA GLN A 56 4.67 -13.59 7.33
C GLN A 56 3.45 -14.28 6.71
N ILE A 57 2.89 -13.75 5.63
CA ILE A 57 1.81 -14.41 4.87
C ILE A 57 2.40 -15.50 3.98
N TRP A 58 3.45 -15.19 3.22
CA TRP A 58 4.06 -16.10 2.27
C TRP A 58 4.65 -17.37 2.89
N GLU A 59 5.19 -17.25 4.10
CA GLU A 59 5.77 -18.35 4.87
C GLU A 59 4.73 -19.17 5.63
N ASN A 60 3.47 -18.73 5.69
CA ASN A 60 2.39 -19.50 6.29
C ASN A 60 2.18 -20.83 5.52
N PRO A 61 2.34 -22.01 6.15
CA PRO A 61 2.17 -23.29 5.46
C PRO A 61 0.78 -23.52 4.87
N ASN A 62 -0.23 -22.83 5.40
CA ASN A 62 -1.62 -22.94 4.95
C ASN A 62 -1.96 -21.92 3.86
N TYR A 63 -1.06 -21.00 3.52
CA TYR A 63 -1.31 -20.01 2.49
C TYR A 63 -1.21 -20.64 1.09
N GLU A 64 -2.28 -20.51 0.31
CA GLU A 64 -2.30 -20.92 -1.09
C GLU A 64 -1.62 -19.86 -1.96
N LYS A 65 -0.38 -20.14 -2.38
CA LYS A 65 0.41 -19.24 -3.20
C LYS A 65 -0.21 -19.09 -4.59
N LYS A 66 -0.68 -17.88 -4.88
CA LYS A 66 -1.17 -17.53 -6.20
C LYS A 66 -0.01 -17.13 -7.11
N PRO A 67 0.14 -17.73 -8.31
CA PRO A 67 1.17 -17.30 -9.25
C PRO A 67 0.91 -15.85 -9.68
N TYR A 68 1.98 -15.09 -9.86
CA TYR A 68 1.91 -13.77 -10.49
C TYR A 68 1.84 -13.96 -12.01
N THR A 69 0.67 -13.71 -12.59
CA THR A 69 0.40 -14.01 -14.01
C THR A 69 0.46 -12.78 -14.91
N ASN A 70 0.10 -11.62 -14.39
CA ASN A 70 -0.02 -10.39 -15.14
C ASN A 70 0.09 -9.19 -14.20
N GLN A 71 0.48 -8.06 -14.77
CA GLN A 71 0.46 -6.77 -14.09
C GLN A 71 -0.97 -6.46 -13.61
N LEU A 72 -1.10 -6.03 -12.35
CA LEU A 72 -2.37 -5.69 -11.72
C LEU A 72 -2.67 -4.20 -11.77
N TYR A 73 -1.64 -3.35 -11.83
CA TYR A 73 -1.84 -1.91 -12.04
C TYR A 73 -2.02 -1.52 -13.50
N LYS A 74 -2.70 -0.39 -13.70
CA LYS A 74 -2.65 0.41 -14.91
C LYS A 74 -1.80 1.65 -14.67
N LYS A 75 -0.94 2.01 -15.63
CA LYS A 75 -0.22 3.29 -15.63
C LYS A 75 -0.88 4.26 -16.60
N ILE A 76 -1.16 5.48 -16.15
CA ILE A 76 -1.59 6.61 -16.97
C ILE A 76 -0.72 7.80 -16.57
N ASP A 77 0.03 8.35 -17.51
CA ASP A 77 1.03 9.40 -17.26
C ASP A 77 2.00 9.01 -16.14
N ASN A 78 2.06 9.79 -15.06
CA ASN A 78 2.89 9.54 -13.87
C ASN A 78 2.15 8.80 -12.74
N LYS A 79 0.92 8.33 -12.98
CA LYS A 79 0.05 7.74 -11.96
C LYS A 79 -0.12 6.24 -12.16
N TYR A 80 -0.13 5.52 -11.05
CA TYR A 80 -0.30 4.08 -10.96
C TYR A 80 -1.62 3.77 -10.27
N TYR A 81 -2.45 2.94 -10.90
CA TYR A 81 -3.82 2.67 -10.50
C TYR A 81 -4.04 1.17 -10.30
N TRP A 82 -4.60 0.79 -9.16
CA TRP A 82 -5.10 -0.57 -8.92
C TRP A 82 -6.60 -0.53 -8.65
N ILE A 83 -7.31 -1.54 -9.15
CA ILE A 83 -8.66 -1.85 -8.68
C ILE A 83 -8.52 -3.03 -7.72
N ILE A 84 -8.85 -2.80 -6.44
CA ILE A 84 -8.80 -3.79 -5.38
C ILE A 84 -10.22 -3.92 -4.83
N GLU A 85 -10.83 -5.08 -5.05
CA GLU A 85 -12.26 -5.30 -4.80
C GLU A 85 -13.13 -4.24 -5.54
N THR A 86 -13.81 -3.36 -4.79
CA THR A 86 -14.64 -2.26 -5.32
C THR A 86 -13.97 -0.89 -5.18
N SER A 87 -12.70 -0.85 -4.80
CA SER A 87 -11.97 0.39 -4.52
C SER A 87 -10.86 0.61 -5.52
N GLU A 88 -10.60 1.87 -5.83
CA GLU A 88 -9.45 2.29 -6.61
C GLU A 88 -8.36 2.80 -5.68
N LEU A 89 -7.12 2.36 -5.89
CA LEU A 89 -5.92 2.89 -5.26
C LEU A 89 -5.09 3.62 -6.31
N VAL A 90 -4.65 4.83 -6.00
CA VAL A 90 -3.81 5.68 -6.85
C VAL A 90 -2.56 6.07 -6.10
N ILE A 91 -1.40 5.88 -6.74
CA ILE A 91 -0.07 6.24 -6.22
C ILE A 91 0.70 7.01 -7.29
N TYR A 92 1.35 8.11 -6.90
CA TYR A 92 2.27 8.86 -7.75
C TYR A 92 3.19 9.78 -6.95
N TYR A 93 4.31 10.20 -7.54
CA TYR A 93 5.16 11.24 -6.97
C TYR A 93 4.58 12.63 -7.25
N ASN A 94 4.42 13.44 -6.20
CA ASN A 94 3.99 14.83 -6.29
C ASN A 94 5.22 15.73 -6.14
N GLU A 95 5.69 16.30 -7.26
CA GLU A 95 6.87 17.16 -7.31
C GLU A 95 6.73 18.47 -6.51
N ILE A 96 5.51 18.98 -6.34
CA ILE A 96 5.26 20.22 -5.58
C ILE A 96 5.42 19.96 -4.08
N GLU A 97 4.94 18.80 -3.62
CA GLU A 97 4.98 18.40 -2.22
C GLU A 97 6.27 17.68 -1.83
N ASP A 98 7.10 17.33 -2.81
CA ASP A 98 8.31 16.50 -2.64
C ASP A 98 8.01 15.22 -1.86
N ALA A 99 6.93 14.54 -2.26
CA ALA A 99 6.37 13.41 -1.54
C ALA A 99 5.58 12.48 -2.47
N ILE A 100 5.45 11.21 -2.08
CA ILE A 100 4.50 10.29 -2.73
C ILE A 100 3.10 10.60 -2.24
N GLN A 101 2.19 10.81 -3.17
CA GLN A 101 0.77 10.94 -2.89
C GLN A 101 0.09 9.59 -3.08
N ILE A 102 -0.61 9.14 -2.04
CA ILE A 102 -1.43 7.93 -2.06
C ILE A 102 -2.88 8.26 -1.72
N LYS A 103 -3.80 7.69 -2.50
CA LYS A 103 -5.23 7.92 -2.34
C LYS A 103 -5.99 6.66 -2.70
N SER A 104 -6.96 6.29 -1.87
CA SER A 104 -7.98 5.33 -2.21
C SER A 104 -9.37 5.99 -2.31
N ASN A 105 -10.12 5.58 -3.33
CA ASN A 105 -11.53 5.90 -3.53
C ASN A 105 -12.34 4.61 -3.46
N GLY A 106 -13.31 4.51 -2.56
CA GLY A 106 -14.15 3.32 -2.41
C GLY A 106 -14.34 2.93 -0.95
N ASN A 107 -14.06 1.67 -0.63
CA ASN A 107 -14.15 1.13 0.72
C ASN A 107 -13.11 1.76 1.65
N ASP A 108 -13.43 1.84 2.93
CA ASP A 108 -12.53 2.37 3.95
C ASP A 108 -11.28 1.51 4.17
N THR A 109 -11.30 0.25 3.72
CA THR A 109 -10.19 -0.69 3.88
C THR A 109 -9.94 -1.44 2.57
N LEU A 110 -8.67 -1.48 2.15
CA LEU A 110 -8.17 -2.27 1.03
C LEU A 110 -7.54 -3.55 1.56
N ASN A 111 -8.05 -4.71 1.17
CA ASN A 111 -7.39 -5.99 1.47
C ASN A 111 -6.44 -6.36 0.31
N LEU A 112 -5.15 -6.14 0.51
CA LEU A 112 -4.13 -6.47 -0.46
C LEU A 112 -3.76 -7.95 -0.37
N GLU A 113 -4.01 -8.70 -1.44
CA GLU A 113 -3.33 -9.98 -1.64
C GLU A 113 -1.83 -9.74 -1.95
N ILE A 114 -1.00 -10.76 -1.75
CA ILE A 114 0.47 -10.65 -1.87
C ILE A 114 0.92 -10.05 -3.22
N ASN A 115 0.28 -10.43 -4.33
CA ASN A 115 0.65 -9.88 -5.63
C ASN A 115 0.43 -8.37 -5.74
N TYR A 116 -0.62 -7.82 -5.10
CA TYR A 116 -0.83 -6.37 -5.02
C TYR A 116 0.22 -5.72 -4.12
N ALA A 117 0.50 -6.33 -2.97
CA ALA A 117 1.50 -5.81 -2.03
C ALA A 117 2.89 -5.71 -2.69
N VAL A 118 3.30 -6.74 -3.43
CA VAL A 118 4.57 -6.76 -4.18
C VAL A 118 4.64 -5.63 -5.21
N GLU A 119 3.60 -5.44 -6.03
CA GLU A 119 3.61 -4.35 -7.02
C GLU A 119 3.64 -2.97 -6.35
N ILE A 120 2.86 -2.78 -5.26
CA ILE A 120 2.86 -1.52 -4.52
C ILE A 120 4.25 -1.23 -3.94
N ILE A 121 4.90 -2.22 -3.32
CA ILE A 121 6.27 -2.07 -2.82
C ILE A 121 7.22 -1.63 -3.94
N GLN A 122 7.20 -2.33 -5.09
CA GLN A 122 8.07 -2.00 -6.22
C GLN A 122 7.83 -0.59 -6.77
N ILE A 123 6.57 -0.15 -6.84
CA ILE A 123 6.25 1.21 -7.28
C ILE A 123 6.69 2.24 -6.25
N LEU A 124 6.51 2.00 -4.96
CA LEU A 124 7.00 2.87 -3.91
C LEU A 124 8.53 3.01 -3.95
N GLU A 125 9.25 1.89 -4.08
CA GLU A 125 10.72 1.86 -4.24
C GLU A 125 11.18 2.62 -5.47
N TYR A 126 10.46 2.50 -6.59
CA TYR A 126 10.79 3.22 -7.83
C TYR A 126 10.58 4.74 -7.70
N LEU A 127 9.55 5.17 -6.98
CA LEU A 127 9.18 6.59 -6.86
C LEU A 127 10.07 7.38 -5.89
N ILE A 128 10.88 6.72 -5.07
CA ILE A 128 11.82 7.36 -4.14
C ILE A 128 13.30 7.28 -4.57
N GLN A 129 13.55 6.84 -5.81
CA GLN A 129 14.89 6.74 -6.40
C GLN A 129 15.40 8.06 -6.97
#